data_AF-A0A1V2YIK7-F1
#
_entry.id   AF-A0A1V2YIK7-F1
#
_cell.length_a   1.000
_cell.length_b   1.000
_cell.length_c   1.000
_cell.angle_alpha   90.00
_cell.angle_beta   90.00
_cell.angle_gamma   90.00
#
_symmetry.space_group_name_H-M   'P 1'
#
loop_
_entity.id
_entity.type
_entity.pdbx_description
1 polymer ?
#
loop_
_entity_poly.entity_id
_entity_poly.type
_entity_poly.pdbx_seq_one_letter_code
_entity_poly.pdbx_strand_id
1 'polypeptide(L)'
;MVKKLLYNPFNVTLLVITILTIYTFLIRFYTPDLPNLSIDITYIDYNTELQQITFTLDTAQDEYFLLIYEEDLEEQWLYFNSSVYHNLDIAKIFLPAEIEKFILFEGDSSTTTFSFEVKPKHAFSYMDITEYVFHVQLIIPFKFSIFPTFYYTKHYVFFLESSI
;
A
#
# COMPACT_ATOMS: atom_id res chain seq x y z
N MET A 1 27.05 40.85 19.27
CA MET A 1 26.37 41.34 18.04
C MET A 1 25.10 40.55 17.76
N VAL A 2 25.15 39.20 17.72
CA VAL A 2 23.97 38.31 17.56
C VAL A 2 22.85 38.56 18.56
N LYS A 3 23.18 38.81 19.84
CA LYS A 3 22.18 39.07 20.89
C LYS A 3 21.26 40.26 20.58
N LYS A 4 21.78 41.38 20.04
CA LYS A 4 20.97 42.56 19.69
C LYS A 4 20.05 42.32 18.47
N LEU A 5 20.40 41.37 17.61
CA LEU A 5 19.63 41.04 16.42
C LEU A 5 18.33 40.29 16.76
N LEU A 6 18.37 39.45 17.81
CA LEU A 6 17.24 38.66 18.33
C LEU A 6 16.28 39.44 19.25
N TYR A 7 16.60 40.67 19.67
CA TYR A 7 15.67 41.51 20.45
C TYR A 7 14.76 42.38 19.58
N ASN A 8 15.02 42.47 18.27
CA ASN A 8 14.11 43.14 17.35
C ASN A 8 13.00 42.16 16.95
N PRO A 9 11.72 42.46 17.27
CA PRO A 9 10.60 41.57 16.96
C PRO A 9 10.52 41.23 15.47
N PHE A 10 10.88 42.16 14.58
CA PHE A 10 10.88 41.91 13.13
C PHE A 10 11.88 40.81 12.73
N ASN A 11 13.09 40.84 13.28
CA ASN A 11 14.11 39.84 12.99
C ASN A 11 13.75 38.46 13.57
N VAL A 12 13.09 38.44 14.74
CA VAL A 12 12.59 37.20 15.35
C VAL A 12 11.48 36.61 14.48
N THR A 13 10.51 37.41 14.06
CA THR A 13 9.44 36.96 13.16
C THR A 13 10.00 36.44 11.84
N LEU A 14 10.96 37.15 11.24
CA LEU A 14 11.61 36.71 10.00
C LEU A 14 12.37 35.38 10.20
N LEU A 15 13.06 35.22 11.32
CA LEU A 15 13.75 33.97 11.68
C LEU A 15 12.76 32.80 11.82
N VAL A 16 11.65 33.01 12.52
CA VAL A 16 10.60 32.00 12.68
C VAL A 16 10.00 31.61 11.33
N ILE A 17 9.68 32.58 10.47
CA ILE A 17 9.18 32.33 9.11
C ILE A 17 10.20 31.53 8.30
N THR A 18 11.48 31.88 8.39
CA THR A 18 12.56 31.19 7.67
C THR A 18 12.69 29.74 8.13
N ILE A 19 12.70 29.50 9.45
CA ILE A 19 12.74 28.14 10.02
C ILE A 19 11.53 27.34 9.55
N LEU A 20 10.32 27.89 9.67
CA LEU A 20 9.09 27.22 9.22
C LEU A 20 9.10 26.94 7.72
N THR A 21 9.68 27.84 6.90
CA THR A 21 9.78 27.65 5.45
C THR A 21 10.74 26.52 5.13
N ILE A 22 11.98 26.56 5.63
CA ILE A 22 12.97 25.49 5.42
C ILE A 22 12.40 24.15 5.89
N TYR A 23 11.76 24.14 7.05
CA TYR A 23 11.16 22.96 7.64
C TYR A 23 10.01 22.40 6.78
N THR A 24 9.10 23.25 6.29
CA THR A 24 8.01 22.83 5.37
C THR A 24 8.57 22.29 4.06
N PHE A 25 9.64 22.90 3.54
CA PHE A 25 10.33 22.41 2.35
C PHE A 25 10.95 21.03 2.59
N LEU A 26 11.66 20.83 3.70
CA LEU A 26 12.28 19.53 4.03
C LEU A 26 11.23 18.42 4.13
N ILE A 27 10.10 18.67 4.80
CA ILE A 27 9.04 17.65 4.94
C ILE A 27 8.38 17.35 3.59
N ARG A 28 8.08 18.38 2.78
CA ARG A 28 7.43 18.18 1.47
C ARG A 28 8.26 17.33 0.52
N PHE A 29 9.58 17.45 0.59
CA PHE A 29 10.51 16.71 -0.26
C PHE A 29 11.13 15.49 0.42
N TYR A 30 10.79 15.23 1.69
CA TYR A 30 11.16 14.00 2.36
C TYR A 30 10.39 12.84 1.72
N THR A 31 11.12 11.88 1.19
CA THR A 31 10.58 10.59 0.75
C THR A 31 11.27 9.55 1.61
N PRO A 32 10.56 8.88 2.54
CA PRO A 32 11.17 7.79 3.28
C PRO A 32 11.56 6.66 2.32
N ASP A 33 12.58 5.89 2.69
CA ASP A 33 12.91 4.67 1.97
C ASP A 33 11.71 3.70 2.10
N LEU A 34 11.03 3.46 0.98
CA LEU A 34 9.89 2.54 0.92
C LEU A 34 10.40 1.12 0.68
N PRO A 35 9.93 0.13 1.45
CA PRO A 35 10.35 -1.25 1.27
C PRO A 35 9.93 -1.77 -0.11
N ASN A 36 10.67 -2.75 -0.60
CA ASN A 36 10.27 -3.52 -1.78
C ASN A 36 9.33 -4.65 -1.37
N LEU A 37 8.36 -4.91 -2.25
CA LEU A 37 7.41 -6.00 -2.14
C LEU A 37 7.83 -7.11 -3.11
N SER A 38 8.10 -8.30 -2.58
CA SER A 38 8.19 -9.53 -3.35
C SER A 38 6.82 -10.18 -3.41
N ILE A 39 6.45 -10.71 -4.57
CA ILE A 39 5.17 -11.38 -4.81
C ILE A 39 5.50 -12.79 -5.30
N ASP A 40 5.04 -13.79 -4.56
CA ASP A 40 5.24 -15.20 -4.86
C ASP A 40 3.87 -15.87 -5.03
N ILE A 41 3.68 -16.60 -6.12
CA ILE A 41 2.41 -17.25 -6.46
C ILE A 41 2.67 -18.75 -6.54
N THR A 42 2.02 -19.51 -5.67
CA THR A 42 2.19 -20.96 -5.58
C THR A 42 0.84 -21.67 -5.73
N TYR A 43 0.85 -22.83 -6.38
CA TYR A 43 -0.33 -23.70 -6.44
C TYR A 43 -0.44 -24.50 -5.13
N ILE A 44 -1.67 -24.71 -4.66
CA ILE A 44 -1.90 -25.55 -3.48
C ILE A 44 -2.03 -27.01 -3.93
N ASP A 45 -1.15 -27.88 -3.42
CA ASP A 45 -0.93 -29.26 -3.89
C ASP A 45 -2.20 -30.13 -4.03
N TYR A 46 -3.27 -29.83 -3.28
CA TYR A 46 -4.52 -30.59 -3.31
C TYR A 46 -5.64 -29.96 -4.16
N ASN A 47 -5.46 -28.76 -4.71
CA ASN A 47 -6.44 -28.09 -5.56
C ASN A 47 -5.75 -27.21 -6.61
N THR A 48 -5.73 -27.68 -7.86
CA THR A 48 -5.10 -26.99 -9.00
C THR A 48 -5.75 -25.66 -9.35
N GLU A 49 -7.00 -25.43 -8.93
CA GLU A 49 -7.69 -24.15 -9.11
C GLU A 49 -7.41 -23.15 -7.98
N LEU A 50 -6.79 -23.60 -6.88
CA LEU A 50 -6.51 -22.76 -5.73
C LEU A 50 -5.04 -22.34 -5.77
N GLN A 51 -4.82 -21.02 -5.85
CA GLN A 51 -3.49 -20.43 -5.84
C GLN A 51 -3.32 -19.65 -4.54
N GLN A 52 -2.15 -19.79 -3.91
CA GLN A 52 -1.75 -19.00 -2.76
C GLN A 52 -0.83 -17.87 -3.26
N ILE A 53 -1.21 -16.64 -2.95
CA ILE A 53 -0.43 -15.45 -3.27
C ILE A 53 0.21 -14.98 -1.98
N THR A 54 1.54 -14.90 -1.97
CA THR A 54 2.35 -14.49 -0.82
C THR A 54 3.07 -13.19 -1.13
N PHE A 55 2.96 -12.23 -0.23
CA PHE A 55 3.61 -10.94 -0.26
C PHE A 55 4.66 -10.88 0.83
N THR A 56 5.89 -10.50 0.48
CA THR A 56 6.97 -10.33 1.45
C THR A 56 7.61 -8.97 1.29
N LEU A 57 7.64 -8.19 2.37
CA LEU A 57 8.39 -6.95 2.46
C LEU A 57 9.86 -7.23 2.78
N ASP A 58 10.77 -6.56 2.08
CA ASP A 58 12.21 -6.65 2.34
C ASP A 58 12.61 -6.05 3.69
N THR A 59 11.85 -5.07 4.19
CA THR A 59 12.09 -4.34 5.43
C THR A 59 10.78 -4.15 6.19
N ALA A 60 10.78 -4.48 7.49
CA ALA A 60 9.63 -4.24 8.36
C ALA A 60 9.33 -2.74 8.50
N GLN A 61 8.04 -2.39 8.60
CA GLN A 61 7.55 -1.03 8.76
C GLN A 61 6.65 -0.95 9.98
N ASP A 62 6.67 0.17 10.70
CA ASP A 62 5.87 0.33 11.93
C ASP A 62 4.37 0.16 11.70
N GLU A 63 3.88 0.70 10.58
CA GLU A 63 2.49 0.61 10.12
C GLU A 63 2.49 0.65 8.59
N TYR A 64 1.71 -0.22 7.95
CA TYR A 64 1.52 -0.20 6.51
C TYR A 64 0.25 -0.96 6.11
N PHE A 65 -0.16 -0.73 4.87
CA PHE A 65 -1.30 -1.39 4.27
C PHE A 65 -0.94 -1.95 2.91
N LEU A 66 -1.45 -3.14 2.59
CA LEU A 66 -1.42 -3.69 1.24
C LEU A 66 -2.86 -3.71 0.71
N LEU A 67 -3.14 -2.84 -0.25
CA LEU A 67 -4.41 -2.81 -0.96
C LEU A 67 -4.25 -3.59 -2.27
N ILE A 68 -4.97 -4.69 -2.40
CA ILE A 68 -4.97 -5.55 -3.60
C ILE A 68 -6.33 -5.50 -4.27
N TYR A 69 -6.35 -5.35 -5.59
CA TYR A 69 -7.56 -5.44 -6.39
C TYR A 69 -7.27 -5.96 -7.80
N GLU A 70 -8.29 -6.53 -8.42
CA GLU A 70 -8.28 -6.96 -9.82
C GLU A 70 -8.55 -5.74 -10.71
N GLU A 71 -7.88 -5.63 -11.86
CA GLU A 71 -8.16 -4.56 -12.84
C GLU A 71 -9.53 -4.75 -13.52
N ASP A 72 -9.95 -6.02 -13.71
CA ASP A 72 -11.18 -6.39 -14.37
C ASP A 72 -12.42 -6.13 -13.49
N LEU A 73 -13.44 -5.52 -14.08
CA LEU A 73 -14.72 -5.21 -13.44
C LEU A 73 -15.64 -6.42 -13.31
N GLU A 74 -15.38 -7.50 -14.06
CA GLU A 74 -16.20 -8.71 -14.01
C GLU A 74 -15.93 -9.60 -12.78
N GLU A 75 -14.88 -9.29 -12.03
CA GLU A 75 -14.42 -9.99 -10.82
C GLU A 75 -14.28 -11.50 -11.02
N GLN A 76 -13.24 -11.90 -11.75
CA GLN A 76 -13.06 -13.29 -12.19
C GLN A 76 -12.51 -14.17 -11.06
N TRP A 77 -11.98 -13.58 -10.00
CA TRP A 77 -11.35 -14.29 -8.89
C TRP A 77 -12.09 -14.12 -7.57
N LEU A 78 -12.23 -15.21 -6.83
CA LEU A 78 -12.75 -15.26 -5.46
C LEU A 78 -11.57 -15.21 -4.48
N TYR A 79 -11.68 -14.35 -3.48
CA TYR A 79 -10.67 -14.16 -2.44
C TYR A 79 -11.02 -14.95 -1.19
N PHE A 80 -10.08 -15.75 -0.72
CA PHE A 80 -10.17 -16.47 0.54
C PHE A 80 -9.08 -15.94 1.45
N ASN A 81 -9.50 -15.30 2.53
CA ASN A 81 -8.61 -14.68 3.49
C ASN A 81 -8.93 -15.24 4.88
N SER A 82 -7.90 -15.61 5.63
CA SER A 82 -8.04 -15.97 7.04
C SER A 82 -8.26 -14.75 7.94
N SER A 83 -8.01 -13.55 7.43
CA SER A 83 -7.84 -12.32 8.22
C SER A 83 -8.60 -11.16 7.55
N VAL A 84 -9.82 -10.85 8.01
CA VAL A 84 -10.60 -9.70 7.51
C VAL A 84 -10.34 -8.48 8.41
N TYR A 85 -10.09 -7.30 7.82
CA TYR A 85 -9.58 -6.11 8.52
C TYR A 85 -10.57 -4.93 8.60
N HIS A 86 -10.25 -3.96 9.47
CA HIS A 86 -11.18 -3.00 10.07
C HIS A 86 -11.11 -1.58 9.49
N ASN A 87 -10.05 -1.19 8.76
CA ASN A 87 -9.84 0.19 8.33
C ASN A 87 -10.26 0.47 6.87
N LEU A 88 -11.57 0.41 6.63
CA LEU A 88 -12.19 0.64 5.30
C LEU A 88 -11.94 2.04 4.71
N ASP A 89 -11.53 3.02 5.51
CA ASP A 89 -11.41 4.40 5.04
C ASP A 89 -10.13 4.67 4.25
N ILE A 90 -9.03 3.96 4.55
CA ILE A 90 -7.80 4.06 3.74
C ILE A 90 -8.03 3.49 2.34
N ALA A 91 -8.71 2.34 2.22
CA ALA A 91 -9.02 1.76 0.92
C ALA A 91 -9.76 2.76 0.02
N LYS A 92 -10.76 3.49 0.54
CA LYS A 92 -11.54 4.48 -0.23
C LYS A 92 -10.70 5.63 -0.80
N ILE A 93 -9.53 5.94 -0.22
CA ILE A 93 -8.66 7.02 -0.71
C ILE A 93 -7.89 6.57 -1.96
N PHE A 94 -7.55 5.29 -2.04
CA PHE A 94 -6.60 4.73 -3.00
C PHE A 94 -7.23 3.80 -4.04
N LEU A 95 -8.42 3.29 -3.75
CA LEU A 95 -9.16 2.40 -4.64
C LEU A 95 -9.79 3.21 -5.78
N PRO A 96 -9.67 2.77 -7.04
CA PRO A 96 -10.43 3.36 -8.15
C PRO A 96 -11.93 3.28 -7.89
N ALA A 97 -12.68 4.26 -8.39
CA ALA A 97 -14.12 4.38 -8.10
C ALA A 97 -14.95 3.24 -8.69
N GLU A 98 -14.43 2.58 -9.73
CA GLU A 98 -15.07 1.49 -10.45
C GLU A 98 -14.89 0.12 -9.77
N ILE A 99 -13.93 0.00 -8.84
CA ILE A 99 -13.58 -1.27 -8.21
C ILE A 99 -14.40 -1.45 -6.93
N GLU A 100 -15.22 -2.49 -6.89
CA GLU A 100 -16.03 -2.83 -5.70
C GLU A 100 -15.36 -3.89 -4.80
N LYS A 101 -14.54 -4.77 -5.41
CA LYS A 101 -13.92 -5.90 -4.72
C LYS A 101 -12.41 -5.72 -4.57
N PHE A 102 -11.97 -5.71 -3.32
CA PHE A 102 -10.58 -5.55 -2.97
C PHE A 102 -10.24 -6.34 -1.70
N ILE A 103 -8.94 -6.49 -1.46
CA ILE A 103 -8.40 -6.99 -0.20
C ILE A 103 -7.54 -5.89 0.39
N LEU A 104 -7.70 -5.64 1.68
CA LEU A 104 -6.85 -4.73 2.44
C LEU A 104 -6.18 -5.52 3.56
N PHE A 105 -4.86 -5.58 3.56
CA PHE A 105 -4.08 -6.07 4.69
C PHE A 105 -3.55 -4.90 5.49
N GLU A 106 -3.61 -5.02 6.82
CA GLU A 106 -2.95 -4.14 7.77
C GLU A 106 -1.72 -4.87 8.30
N GLY A 107 -0.57 -4.22 8.26
CA GLY A 107 0.69 -4.75 8.75
C GLY A 107 1.38 -3.80 9.72
N ASP A 108 2.28 -4.37 10.50
CA ASP A 108 3.04 -3.69 11.55
C ASP A 108 4.51 -4.13 11.56
N SER A 109 5.29 -3.60 12.51
CA SER A 109 6.72 -3.90 12.65
C SER A 109 7.06 -5.38 12.86
N SER A 110 6.07 -6.22 13.23
CA SER A 110 6.24 -7.65 13.47
C SER A 110 5.82 -8.53 12.29
N THR A 111 5.07 -7.96 11.35
CA THR A 111 4.58 -8.64 10.16
C THR A 111 5.33 -8.13 8.94
N THR A 112 5.87 -9.05 8.15
CA THR A 112 6.51 -8.73 6.86
C THR A 112 6.02 -9.61 5.73
N THR A 113 5.29 -10.68 6.07
CA THR A 113 4.80 -11.67 5.12
C THR A 113 3.31 -11.86 5.30
N PHE A 114 2.57 -11.81 4.20
CA PHE A 114 1.14 -12.12 4.16
C PHE A 114 0.87 -13.06 3.03
N SER A 115 -0.15 -13.89 3.21
CA SER A 115 -0.64 -14.70 2.11
C SER A 115 -2.16 -14.74 2.13
N PHE A 116 -2.73 -14.82 0.94
CA PHE A 116 -4.14 -15.15 0.78
C PHE A 116 -4.30 -16.14 -0.36
N GLU A 117 -5.44 -16.81 -0.37
CA GLU A 117 -5.75 -17.79 -1.38
C GLU A 117 -6.76 -17.20 -2.36
N VAL A 118 -6.60 -17.54 -3.63
CA VAL A 118 -7.52 -17.16 -4.69
C VAL A 118 -7.98 -18.38 -5.44
N LYS A 119 -9.24 -18.34 -5.84
CA LYS A 119 -9.84 -19.34 -6.72
C LYS A 119 -10.56 -18.63 -7.86
N PRO A 120 -10.50 -19.12 -9.10
CA PRO A 120 -11.35 -18.56 -10.14
C PRO A 120 -12.83 -18.80 -9.81
N LYS A 121 -13.66 -17.80 -10.12
CA LYS A 121 -15.13 -17.82 -9.94
C LYS A 121 -15.80 -18.80 -10.90
N HIS A 122 -15.24 -18.92 -12.10
CA HIS A 122 -15.64 -19.86 -13.13
C HIS A 122 -14.55 -20.93 -13.29
N ALA A 123 -14.90 -22.12 -13.77
CA ALA A 123 -13.87 -23.11 -14.08
C ALA A 123 -12.95 -22.55 -15.19
N PHE A 124 -11.66 -22.89 -15.17
CA PHE A 124 -10.67 -22.37 -16.12
C PHE A 124 -11.09 -22.53 -17.59
N SER A 125 -11.86 -23.58 -17.92
CA SER A 125 -12.40 -23.80 -19.27
C SER A 125 -13.35 -22.70 -19.78
N TYR A 126 -13.89 -21.88 -18.88
CA TYR A 126 -14.78 -20.75 -19.17
C TYR A 126 -14.11 -19.39 -18.97
N MET A 127 -12.86 -19.38 -18.50
CA MET A 127 -12.07 -18.17 -18.39
C MET A 127 -11.36 -17.91 -19.71
N ASP A 128 -11.19 -16.64 -20.04
CA ASP A 128 -10.37 -16.26 -21.18
C ASP A 128 -8.91 -16.64 -20.91
N ILE A 129 -8.18 -16.98 -21.97
CA ILE A 129 -6.74 -17.35 -21.92
C ILE A 129 -5.87 -16.09 -21.77
N THR A 130 -6.42 -15.03 -21.20
CA THR A 130 -5.73 -13.77 -20.96
C THR A 130 -5.14 -13.76 -19.57
N GLU A 131 -4.00 -13.09 -19.41
CA GLU A 131 -3.44 -12.79 -18.10
C GLU A 131 -4.39 -11.86 -17.33
N TYR A 132 -4.81 -12.30 -16.15
CA TYR A 132 -5.63 -11.49 -15.26
C TYR A 132 -4.73 -10.55 -14.47
N VAL A 133 -4.96 -9.26 -14.61
CA VAL A 133 -4.10 -8.21 -14.03
C VAL A 133 -4.57 -7.88 -12.62
N PHE A 134 -3.62 -7.92 -11.68
CA PHE A 134 -3.82 -7.52 -10.31
C PHE A 134 -2.91 -6.35 -9.97
N HIS A 135 -3.46 -5.44 -9.18
CA HIS A 135 -2.75 -4.30 -8.64
C HIS A 135 -2.54 -4.48 -7.14
N VAL A 136 -1.34 -4.11 -6.69
CA VAL A 136 -1.03 -3.99 -5.26
C VAL A 136 -0.51 -2.60 -4.98
N GLN A 137 -1.15 -1.90 -4.07
CA GLN A 137 -0.65 -0.64 -3.54
C GLN A 137 -0.14 -0.87 -2.12
N LEU A 138 1.17 -0.73 -1.93
CA LEU A 138 1.79 -0.63 -0.62
C LEU A 138 1.63 0.81 -0.14
N ILE A 139 0.90 1.01 0.95
CA ILE A 139 0.59 2.33 1.52
C ILE A 139 1.26 2.41 2.90
N ILE A 140 2.11 3.42 3.09
CA ILE A 140 2.81 3.65 4.35
C ILE A 140 2.39 5.02 4.90
N PRO A 141 1.66 5.05 6.03
CA PRO A 141 1.36 6.30 6.72
C PRO A 141 2.63 6.89 7.33
N PHE A 142 2.80 8.18 7.15
CA PHE A 142 3.86 8.96 7.75
C PHE A 142 3.27 10.13 8.50
N LYS A 143 3.39 10.09 9.83
CA LYS A 143 2.92 11.14 10.71
C LYS A 143 4.09 11.93 11.27
N PHE A 144 4.23 13.17 10.82
CA PHE A 144 5.22 14.09 11.38
C PHE A 144 4.58 15.05 12.39
N SER A 145 4.81 14.80 13.68
CA SER A 145 4.43 15.73 14.78
C SER A 145 2.95 16.16 14.71
N ILE A 146 2.69 17.47 14.58
CA ILE A 146 1.35 18.08 14.53
C ILE A 146 0.73 18.14 13.12
N PHE A 147 1.45 17.68 12.10
CA PHE A 147 0.92 17.66 10.75
C PHE A 147 -0.06 16.50 10.54
N PRO A 148 -1.00 16.63 9.59
CA PRO A 148 -1.79 15.51 9.13
C PRO A 148 -0.89 14.34 8.71
N THR A 149 -1.41 13.12 8.82
CA THR A 149 -0.74 11.93 8.27
C THR A 149 -0.65 12.07 6.75
N PHE A 150 0.57 11.96 6.23
CA PHE A 150 0.83 11.80 4.81
C PHE A 150 0.88 10.32 4.48
N TYR A 151 0.54 9.95 3.26
CA TYR A 151 0.61 8.56 2.82
C TYR A 151 1.56 8.47 1.64
N TYR A 152 2.58 7.63 1.79
CA TYR A 152 3.46 7.26 0.68
C TYR A 152 2.95 5.96 0.08
N THR A 153 2.87 5.89 -1.25
CA THR A 153 2.39 4.70 -1.95
C THR A 153 3.41 4.21 -2.95
N LYS A 154 3.52 2.89 -3.08
CA LYS A 154 4.26 2.22 -4.14
C LYS A 154 3.36 1.18 -4.78
N HIS A 155 3.24 1.26 -6.10
CA HIS A 155 2.33 0.44 -6.89
C HIS A 155 3.08 -0.69 -7.57
N TYR A 156 2.49 -1.88 -7.49
CA TYR A 156 2.96 -3.11 -8.12
C TYR A 156 1.84 -3.70 -8.95
N VAL A 157 2.23 -4.43 -10.00
CA VAL A 157 1.32 -5.16 -10.87
C VAL A 157 1.82 -6.60 -10.94
N PHE A 158 0.91 -7.56 -10.78
CA PHE A 158 1.18 -8.97 -10.98
C PHE A 158 0.06 -9.60 -11.80
N PHE A 159 0.34 -10.77 -12.36
CA PHE A 159 -0.56 -11.46 -13.28
C PHE A 159 -0.90 -12.84 -12.75
N LEU A 160 -2.16 -13.24 -12.89
CA LEU A 160 -2.58 -14.63 -12.72
C LEU A 160 -2.98 -15.21 -14.06
N GLU A 161 -2.47 -16.39 -14.36
CA GLU A 161 -2.82 -17.13 -15.57
C GLU A 161 -3.98 -18.10 -15.28
N SER A 162 -4.87 -18.27 -16.26
CA SER A 162 -5.97 -19.24 -16.24
C SER A 162 -5.57 -20.65 -16.74
N SER A 163 -4.27 -20.94 -16.88
CA SER A 163 -3.78 -22.21 -17.42
C SER A 163 -3.20 -23.18 -16.39
N ILE A 164 -3.48 -24.48 -16.62
CA ILE A 164 -2.67 -25.62 -16.19
C ILE A 164 -1.65 -25.92 -17.29
#